data_AF-M4E8K2-F1
#
_entry.id   AF-M4E8K2-F1
#
_cell.length_a   1.000
_cell.length_b   1.000
_cell.length_c   1.000
_cell.angle_alpha   90.00
_cell.angle_beta   90.00
_cell.angle_gamma   90.00
#
_symmetry.space_group_name_H-M   'P 1'
#
loop_
_entity.id
_entity.type
_entity.pdbx_description
1 polymer ?
#
loop_
_entity_poly.entity_id
_entity_poly.type
_entity_poly.pdbx_seq_one_letter_code
_entity_poly.pdbx_strand_id
1 'polypeptide(L)'
;MLRKEEDSGGCHPLQTRMRSDQAQRLPDRALQPLLLGKHRFASVDMRIRVKGGGHTSQVYTIRQSLAKALVAFYQKYVDEQSKKDVKDILIRYDRTLLVADPMRCEPKNFGGRGTNGRWNEVSKD
;
A
#
# COMPACT_ATOMS: atom_id res chain seq x y z
N MET A 1 -37.30 44.47 -2.48
CA MET A 1 -37.76 43.12 -2.83
C MET A 1 -36.52 42.31 -3.17
N LEU A 2 -35.94 41.66 -2.15
CA LEU A 2 -36.12 40.25 -1.78
C LEU A 2 -35.19 39.33 -2.59
N ARG A 3 -34.22 38.79 -1.84
CA ARG A 3 -33.14 37.84 -2.15
C ARG A 3 -33.67 36.53 -2.73
N LYS A 4 -32.79 35.76 -3.41
CA LYS A 4 -32.25 34.44 -2.96
C LYS A 4 -31.34 33.84 -4.06
N GLU A 5 -30.05 33.67 -3.75
CA GLU A 5 -29.36 32.39 -3.40
C GLU A 5 -28.95 31.64 -4.69
N GLU A 6 -27.70 31.73 -5.19
CA GLU A 6 -26.49 31.01 -4.73
C GLU A 6 -26.71 29.53 -4.38
N ASP A 7 -27.03 28.72 -5.40
CA ASP A 7 -26.94 27.26 -5.32
C ASP A 7 -25.47 26.81 -5.34
N SER A 8 -24.81 27.04 -4.20
CA SER A 8 -23.67 26.25 -3.78
C SER A 8 -24.17 24.83 -3.51
N GLY A 9 -23.81 23.90 -4.39
CA GLY A 9 -24.06 22.47 -4.24
C GLY A 9 -23.32 21.90 -3.03
N GLY A 10 -23.86 22.15 -1.84
CA GLY A 10 -23.42 21.59 -0.59
C GLY A 10 -23.61 20.08 -0.60
N CYS A 11 -22.51 19.34 -0.65
CA CYS A 11 -22.51 17.93 -0.32
C CYS A 11 -22.78 17.81 1.18
N HIS A 12 -24.04 17.53 1.54
CA HIS A 12 -24.45 17.31 2.92
C HIS A 12 -23.57 16.22 3.56
N PRO A 13 -23.01 16.45 4.77
CA PRO A 13 -22.34 15.40 5.51
C PRO A 13 -23.41 14.44 6.02
N LEU A 14 -23.68 13.38 5.26
CA LEU A 14 -24.50 12.27 5.74
C LEU A 14 -23.77 11.64 6.93
N GLN A 15 -24.35 11.85 8.11
CA GLN A 15 -24.02 11.22 9.37
C GLN A 15 -23.61 9.75 9.17
N THR A 16 -22.41 9.43 9.62
CA THR A 16 -21.83 8.10 9.68
C THR A 16 -22.74 7.16 10.46
N ARG A 17 -23.45 6.26 9.77
CA ARG A 17 -23.72 4.94 10.36
C ARG A 17 -22.45 4.14 10.16
N MET A 18 -21.67 4.00 11.23
CA MET A 18 -20.65 2.97 11.38
C MET A 18 -21.33 1.61 11.12
N ARG A 19 -21.39 1.18 9.86
CA ARG A 19 -21.67 -0.22 9.55
C ARG A 19 -20.47 -0.99 10.06
N SER A 20 -20.68 -1.69 11.16
CA SER A 20 -19.82 -2.70 11.79
C SER A 20 -19.46 -3.89 10.87
N ASP A 21 -19.69 -3.77 9.56
CA ASP A 21 -19.49 -4.80 8.53
C ASP A 21 -18.40 -4.38 7.53
N GLN A 22 -17.22 -4.04 8.03
CA GLN A 22 -16.02 -4.06 7.18
C GLN A 22 -15.07 -5.09 7.77
N ALA A 23 -15.35 -6.35 7.44
CA ALA A 23 -14.42 -7.45 7.58
C ALA A 23 -13.15 -7.16 6.75
N GLN A 24 -12.23 -6.33 7.26
CA GLN A 24 -10.92 -6.12 6.64
C GLN A 24 -9.93 -7.09 7.26
N ARG A 25 -10.07 -8.34 6.84
CA ARG A 25 -9.16 -9.46 7.08
C ARG A 25 -7.83 -9.18 6.35
N LEU A 26 -7.01 -8.29 6.90
CA LEU A 26 -5.63 -8.01 6.48
C LEU A 26 -4.55 -8.05 7.59
N PRO A 27 -4.81 -8.40 8.88
CA PRO A 27 -3.74 -8.36 9.89
C PRO A 27 -2.67 -9.45 9.66
N ASP A 28 -3.03 -10.60 9.11
CA ASP A 28 -2.11 -11.75 9.00
C ASP A 28 -0.95 -11.51 8.03
N ARG A 29 -1.17 -10.73 6.96
CA ARG A 29 -0.15 -10.45 5.93
C ARG A 29 0.86 -9.39 6.37
N ALA A 30 0.45 -8.48 7.27
CA ALA A 30 1.30 -7.39 7.75
C ALA A 30 2.41 -7.90 8.70
N LEU A 31 2.10 -8.89 9.52
CA LEU A 31 2.97 -9.36 10.62
C LEU A 31 3.95 -10.48 10.22
N GLN A 32 3.76 -11.09 9.06
CA GLN A 32 4.46 -12.30 8.64
C GLN A 32 5.99 -12.21 8.53
N PRO A 33 6.63 -11.13 8.02
CA PRO A 33 8.09 -11.07 8.00
C PRO A 33 8.72 -10.93 9.39
N LEU A 34 7.96 -10.42 10.37
CA LEU A 34 8.42 -10.33 11.76
C LEU A 34 8.56 -11.73 12.40
N LEU A 35 7.78 -12.72 11.94
CA LEU A 35 7.76 -14.07 12.50
C LEU A 35 9.00 -14.89 12.15
N LEU A 36 9.61 -14.68 10.97
CA LEU A 36 10.79 -15.44 10.51
C LEU A 36 12.11 -15.02 11.17
N GLY A 37 12.12 -13.91 11.91
CA GLY A 37 13.36 -13.29 12.36
C GLY A 37 13.33 -12.71 13.77
N LYS A 38 12.39 -13.06 14.64
CA LYS A 38 12.23 -12.44 15.98
C LYS A 38 13.55 -12.25 16.74
N HIS A 39 14.47 -13.21 16.65
CA HIS A 39 15.80 -13.12 17.25
C HIS A 39 16.74 -12.12 16.57
N ARG A 40 16.66 -11.97 15.25
CA ARG A 40 17.45 -11.03 14.44
C ARG A 40 16.93 -9.59 14.49
N PHE A 41 15.65 -9.39 14.84
CA PHE A 41 15.05 -8.07 15.03
C PHE A 41 15.27 -7.49 16.44
N ALA A 42 15.68 -8.31 17.42
CA ALA A 42 15.75 -7.90 18.82
C ALA A 42 16.79 -6.80 19.13
N SER A 43 17.77 -6.60 18.24
CA SER A 43 18.85 -5.61 18.40
C SER A 43 18.62 -4.29 17.65
N VAL A 44 17.53 -4.17 16.87
CA VAL A 44 17.33 -3.02 15.97
C VAL A 44 16.00 -2.33 16.23
N ASP A 45 16.08 -1.08 16.69
CA ASP A 45 14.92 -0.19 16.79
C ASP A 45 14.62 0.50 15.45
N MET A 46 13.41 0.29 14.93
CA MET A 46 12.99 0.84 13.63
C MET A 46 11.77 1.75 13.78
N ARG A 47 11.88 3.00 13.32
CA ARG A 47 10.78 3.97 13.27
C ARG A 47 10.38 4.23 11.83
N ILE A 48 9.15 3.85 11.46
CA ILE A 48 8.64 3.97 10.10
C ILE A 48 7.54 5.04 10.05
N ARG A 49 7.64 5.97 9.09
CA ARG A 49 6.57 6.94 8.77
C ARG A 49 6.16 6.76 7.31
N VAL A 50 4.88 6.50 7.06
CA VAL A 50 4.33 6.34 5.71
C VAL A 50 3.35 7.48 5.42
N LYS A 51 3.39 8.02 4.20
CA LYS A 51 2.47 9.08 3.72
C LYS A 51 1.98 8.73 2.31
N GLY A 52 0.71 9.05 2.02
CA GLY A 52 0.07 8.77 0.73
C GLY A 52 -0.41 7.32 0.57
N GLY A 53 -1.00 7.01 -0.59
CA GLY A 53 -1.55 5.69 -0.91
C GLY A 53 -2.85 5.33 -0.16
N GLY A 54 -3.37 4.13 -0.41
CA GLY A 54 -4.50 3.54 0.34
C GLY A 54 -4.04 2.60 1.46
N HIS A 55 -4.97 2.21 2.35
CA HIS A 55 -4.69 1.38 3.53
C HIS A 55 -3.85 0.13 3.19
N THR A 56 -4.29 -0.65 2.20
CA THR A 56 -3.58 -1.87 1.77
C THR A 56 -2.17 -1.57 1.27
N SER A 57 -1.99 -0.55 0.43
CA SER A 57 -0.66 -0.19 -0.10
C SER A 57 0.31 0.26 1.00
N GLN A 58 -0.19 0.93 2.04
CA GLN A 58 0.62 1.33 3.19
C GLN A 58 1.11 0.11 3.98
N VAL A 59 0.26 -0.91 4.18
CA VAL A 59 0.66 -2.18 4.82
C VAL A 59 1.79 -2.86 4.05
N TYR A 60 1.68 -2.98 2.72
CA TYR A 60 2.76 -3.52 1.87
C TYR A 60 4.04 -2.68 1.96
N THR A 61 3.93 -1.37 2.10
CA THR A 61 5.07 -0.46 2.26
C THR A 61 5.77 -0.66 3.61
N ILE A 62 5.02 -0.83 4.70
CA ILE A 62 5.57 -1.16 6.03
C ILE A 62 6.32 -2.49 5.96
N ARG A 63 5.73 -3.48 5.29
CA ARG A 63 6.34 -4.81 5.08
C ARG A 63 7.68 -4.73 4.34
N GLN A 64 7.74 -3.95 3.25
CA GLN A 64 8.96 -3.73 2.47
C GLN A 64 10.04 -2.96 3.23
N SER A 65 9.64 -1.91 3.96
CA SER A 65 10.58 -1.06 4.70
C SER A 65 11.29 -1.82 5.82
N LEU A 66 10.59 -2.71 6.53
CA LEU A 66 11.22 -3.59 7.53
C LEU A 66 12.28 -4.50 6.91
N ALA A 67 11.98 -5.17 5.80
CA ALA A 67 12.90 -6.08 5.13
C ALA A 67 14.13 -5.37 4.57
N LYS A 68 13.94 -4.20 3.92
CA LYS A 68 15.04 -3.39 3.38
C LYS A 68 15.91 -2.81 4.49
N ALA A 69 15.31 -2.35 5.59
CA ALA A 69 16.05 -1.82 6.73
C ALA A 69 16.96 -2.88 7.35
N LEU A 70 16.49 -4.11 7.51
CA LEU A 70 17.34 -5.21 7.99
C LEU A 70 18.53 -5.48 7.07
N VAL A 71 18.28 -5.68 5.76
CA VAL A 71 19.37 -5.98 4.82
C VAL A 71 20.41 -4.84 4.82
N ALA A 72 19.96 -3.60 4.91
CA ALA A 72 20.84 -2.43 5.01
C ALA A 72 21.59 -2.34 6.35
N PHE A 73 21.01 -2.81 7.45
CA PHE A 73 21.68 -2.86 8.75
C PHE A 73 22.83 -3.87 8.73
N TYR A 74 22.58 -5.09 8.28
CA TYR A 74 23.61 -6.14 8.18
C TYR A 74 24.71 -5.77 7.19
N GLN A 75 24.37 -5.08 6.10
CA GLN A 75 25.32 -4.51 5.14
C GLN A 75 26.34 -3.56 5.79
N LYS A 76 25.92 -2.79 6.81
CA LYS A 76 26.75 -1.72 7.39
C LYS A 76 27.46 -2.13 8.68
N TYR A 77 26.82 -2.93 9.54
CA TYR A 77 27.26 -3.11 10.92
C TYR A 77 27.67 -4.54 11.31
N VAL A 78 27.44 -5.54 10.44
CA VAL A 78 27.72 -6.95 10.78
C VAL A 78 28.72 -7.54 9.77
N ASP A 79 28.24 -8.14 8.68
CA ASP A 79 29.10 -8.77 7.67
C ASP A 79 28.30 -9.10 6.39
N GLU A 80 29.03 -9.29 5.28
CA GLU A 80 28.44 -9.60 3.96
C GLU A 80 27.85 -11.01 3.87
N GLN A 81 28.33 -11.98 4.67
CA GLN A 81 27.87 -13.35 4.62
C GLN A 81 26.49 -13.48 5.26
N SER A 82 26.33 -12.98 6.48
CA SER A 82 25.06 -12.90 7.22
C SER A 82 24.01 -12.11 6.44
N LYS A 83 24.41 -11.05 5.74
CA LYS A 83 23.53 -10.30 4.84
C LYS A 83 22.99 -11.19 3.71
N LYS A 84 23.85 -11.97 3.06
CA LYS A 84 23.41 -12.89 1.98
C LYS A 84 22.44 -13.93 2.51
N ASP A 85 22.72 -14.52 3.68
CA ASP A 85 21.85 -15.51 4.29
C ASP A 85 20.46 -14.92 4.62
N VAL A 86 20.43 -13.71 5.20
CA VAL A 86 19.18 -13.00 5.49
C VAL A 86 18.43 -12.65 4.20
N LYS A 87 19.15 -12.16 3.18
CA LYS A 87 18.56 -11.82 1.88
C LYS A 87 17.96 -13.05 1.20
N ASP A 88 18.65 -14.19 1.24
CA ASP A 88 18.18 -15.43 0.61
C ASP A 88 16.96 -16.00 1.33
N ILE A 89 16.91 -15.92 2.66
CA ILE A 89 15.71 -16.28 3.44
C ILE A 89 14.53 -15.38 3.06
N LEU A 90 14.75 -14.06 2.94
CA LEU A 90 13.71 -13.12 2.56
C LEU A 90 13.21 -13.34 1.13
N ILE A 91 14.11 -13.62 0.17
CA ILE A 91 13.75 -13.90 -1.23
C ILE A 91 12.98 -15.21 -1.35
N ARG A 92 13.42 -16.27 -0.66
CA ARG A 92 12.74 -17.57 -0.63
C ARG A 92 11.33 -17.45 -0.07
N TYR A 93 11.13 -16.56 0.91
CA TYR A 93 9.82 -16.29 1.46
C TYR A 93 8.94 -15.49 0.50
N ASP A 94 9.39 -14.30 0.09
CA ASP A 94 8.64 -13.42 -0.81
C ASP A 94 9.56 -12.35 -1.43
N ARG A 95 9.70 -12.39 -2.76
CA ARG A 95 10.52 -11.44 -3.53
C ARG A 95 10.04 -9.99 -3.42
N THR A 96 8.74 -9.77 -3.20
CA THR A 96 8.13 -8.43 -3.13
C THR A 96 8.52 -7.66 -1.86
N LEU A 97 9.17 -8.32 -0.90
CA LEU A 97 9.74 -7.67 0.30
C LEU A 97 10.93 -6.77 -0.02
N LEU A 98 11.77 -7.20 -0.98
CA LEU A 98 13.00 -6.49 -1.33
C LEU A 98 12.82 -5.62 -2.58
N VAL A 99 12.05 -6.09 -3.56
CA VAL A 99 11.81 -5.37 -4.81
C VAL A 99 10.42 -4.75 -4.76
N ALA A 100 10.34 -3.45 -5.08
CA ALA A 100 9.06 -2.77 -5.15
C ALA A 100 8.26 -3.24 -6.37
N ASP A 101 6.95 -3.34 -6.23
CA ASP A 101 6.06 -3.66 -7.34
C ASP A 101 5.95 -2.43 -8.28
N PRO A 102 6.25 -2.57 -9.59
CA PRO A 102 6.18 -1.47 -10.55
C PRO A 102 4.75 -1.02 -10.88
N MET A 103 3.71 -1.73 -10.45
CA MET A 103 2.33 -1.42 -10.84
C MET A 103 1.91 0.02 -10.50
N ARG A 104 1.44 0.74 -11.54
CA ARG A 104 0.90 2.10 -11.46
C ARG A 104 -0.33 2.22 -12.34
N CYS A 105 -1.22 3.14 -11.98
CA CYS A 105 -2.39 3.43 -12.80
C CYS A 105 -1.93 4.04 -14.12
N GLU A 106 -2.38 3.45 -15.22
CA GLU A 106 -2.17 4.02 -16.55
C GLU A 106 -2.97 5.32 -16.69
N PRO A 107 -2.48 6.29 -17.48
CA PRO A 107 -3.21 7.53 -17.73
C PRO A 107 -4.53 7.25 -18.44
N LYS A 108 -5.49 8.16 -18.30
CA LYS A 108 -6.81 8.04 -18.93
C LYS A 108 -6.72 8.38 -20.43
N ASN A 109 -7.08 7.43 -21.30
CA ASN A 109 -7.26 7.73 -22.73
C ASN A 109 -8.64 8.35 -23.00
N PHE A 110 -8.75 9.24 -23.99
CA PHE A 110 -10.03 9.86 -24.38
C PHE A 110 -11.00 8.82 -24.99
N GLY A 111 -12.30 9.13 -24.99
CA GLY A 111 -13.30 8.33 -25.70
C GLY A 111 -13.91 7.18 -24.91
N GLY A 112 -13.85 7.20 -23.57
CA GLY A 112 -14.63 6.31 -22.70
C GLY A 112 -14.39 6.57 -21.21
N ARG A 113 -14.76 5.64 -20.32
CA ARG A 113 -14.65 5.83 -18.85
C ARG A 113 -13.34 5.36 -18.19
N GLY A 114 -12.55 4.51 -18.84
CA GLY A 114 -11.25 4.02 -18.32
C GLY A 114 -10.13 4.09 -19.35
N THR A 115 -8.91 3.71 -19.00
CA THR A 115 -7.76 3.77 -19.93
C THR A 115 -8.02 2.98 -21.22
N ASN A 116 -8.62 1.80 -21.12
CA ASN A 116 -8.92 0.96 -22.29
C ASN A 116 -10.42 0.90 -22.61
N GLY A 117 -11.25 1.66 -21.91
CA GLY A 117 -12.70 1.68 -22.16
C GLY A 117 -13.04 2.67 -23.27
N ARG A 118 -13.83 2.22 -24.26
CA ARG A 118 -14.45 3.09 -25.27
C ARG A 118 -15.95 3.26 -24.98
N TRP A 119 -16.54 4.37 -25.42
CA TRP A 119 -17.99 4.55 -25.38
C TRP A 119 -18.66 3.55 -26.33
N ASN A 120 -19.78 3.00 -25.91
CA ASN A 120 -20.62 2.20 -26.80
C ASN A 120 -21.34 3.15 -27.77
N GLU A 121 -21.42 2.76 -29.05
CA GLU A 121 -22.26 3.47 -30.01
C GLU A 121 -23.72 3.32 -29.59
N VAL A 122 -24.43 4.45 -29.48
CA VAL A 122 -25.88 4.44 -29.28
C VAL A 122 -26.51 4.38 -30.66
N SER A 123 -27.18 3.26 -30.98
CA SER A 123 -27.98 3.13 -32.19
C SER A 123 -29.05 4.22 -32.22
N LYS A 124 -29.03 5.04 -33.29
CA LYS A 124 -30.09 6.00 -33.57
C LYS A 124 -31.22 5.23 -34.25
N ASP A 125 -32.27 4.95 -33.50
CA ASP A 125 -33.58 4.57 -34.03
C ASP A 125 -34.37 5.82 -34.45
#